data_AF-A0A372FSL6-F1
#
_entry.id   AF-A0A372FSL6-F1
#
_cell.length_a   1.000
_cell.length_b   1.000
_cell.length_c   1.000
_cell.angle_alpha   90.00
_cell.angle_beta   90.00
_cell.angle_gamma   90.00
#
_symmetry.space_group_name_H-M   'P 1'
#
loop_
_entity.id
_entity.type
_entity.pdbx_description
1 polymer ?
#
loop_
_entity_poly.entity_id
_entity_poly.type
_entity_poly.pdbx_seq_one_letter_code
_entity_poly.pdbx_strand_id
1 'polypeptide(L)'
;MPQQDPDPHRAEHLDTTASNDHPADTPPTRQTPSGHPLRHSPLHLPHDRLAVTSLDERDGDHYVAFTATLCLDGTPVGEIRNEGDGAATRLRCHDPARFTERDMHEFVRDCRYRRQPTDEETVLDRLVAEYDLDTRLATLTPNSTMARTVDIDGDYCGDIVTVETDDLDRLDQPTGRAGLAIYLATATTSPCCRGWQIWRHDTWHRVAPLIR
;
A
#
# COMPACT_ATOMS: atom_id res chain seq x y z
N MET A 1 -82.31 5.99 27.87
CA MET A 1 -82.54 4.95 28.90
C MET A 1 -83.70 4.07 28.43
N PRO A 2 -83.73 2.74 28.60
CA PRO A 2 -82.79 1.77 29.22
C PRO A 2 -82.09 0.88 28.15
N GLN A 3 -80.92 0.27 28.35
CA GLN A 3 -80.52 -0.82 29.27
C GLN A 3 -80.94 -2.22 28.77
N GLN A 4 -79.97 -3.04 28.35
CA GLN A 4 -79.58 -4.32 28.98
C GLN A 4 -78.92 -5.30 28.00
N ASP A 5 -77.73 -5.76 28.43
CA ASP A 5 -77.02 -6.98 28.01
C ASP A 5 -77.91 -8.23 27.99
N PRO A 6 -77.44 -9.31 27.33
CA PRO A 6 -76.74 -10.34 28.10
C PRO A 6 -75.49 -10.95 27.42
N ASP A 7 -74.38 -10.97 28.15
CA ASP A 7 -73.39 -12.08 28.22
C ASP A 7 -74.10 -13.29 28.93
N PRO A 8 -73.69 -14.60 28.91
CA PRO A 8 -72.31 -15.12 28.82
C PRO A 8 -72.13 -16.54 28.18
N HIS A 9 -70.90 -17.08 28.31
CA HIS A 9 -70.39 -18.47 28.14
C HIS A 9 -69.56 -18.70 26.85
N ARG A 10 -68.21 -18.67 26.88
CA ARG A 10 -67.20 -19.54 27.54
C ARG A 10 -66.99 -20.90 26.85
N ALA A 11 -65.87 -21.03 26.12
CA ALA A 11 -64.92 -22.16 26.06
C ALA A 11 -63.88 -21.85 24.95
N GLU A 12 -62.66 -21.45 25.28
CA GLU A 12 -61.47 -22.29 25.49
C GLU A 12 -60.76 -22.78 24.20
N HIS A 13 -59.52 -22.30 24.07
CA HIS A 13 -58.33 -22.95 23.51
C HIS A 13 -58.31 -23.41 22.05
N LEU A 14 -57.42 -22.78 21.26
CA LEU A 14 -56.23 -23.46 20.74
C LEU A 14 -55.20 -22.45 20.20
N ASP A 15 -53.96 -22.68 20.64
CA ASP A 15 -52.72 -22.06 20.18
C ASP A 15 -52.60 -21.99 18.66
N THR A 16 -52.07 -20.88 18.15
CA THR A 16 -51.07 -20.93 17.08
C THR A 16 -50.13 -19.74 17.24
N THR A 17 -48.93 -20.06 17.70
CA THR A 17 -47.73 -19.26 17.62
C THR A 17 -47.45 -18.83 16.18
N ALA A 18 -47.39 -17.53 15.92
CA ALA A 18 -46.68 -17.00 14.77
C ALA A 18 -45.90 -15.76 15.24
N SER A 19 -44.68 -16.06 15.67
CA SER A 19 -43.59 -15.10 15.85
C SER A 19 -43.43 -14.31 14.56
N ASN A 20 -43.80 -13.03 14.56
CA ASN A 20 -43.35 -12.11 13.53
C ASN A 20 -41.90 -11.76 13.86
N ASP A 21 -40.99 -12.64 13.45
CA ASP A 21 -39.57 -12.33 13.33
C ASP A 21 -39.44 -11.18 12.34
N HIS A 22 -39.21 -10.00 12.90
CA HIS A 22 -38.68 -8.86 12.17
C HIS A 22 -37.29 -9.27 11.67
N PRO A 23 -37.01 -9.31 10.35
CA PRO A 23 -35.66 -9.54 9.89
C PRO A 23 -34.81 -8.38 10.41
N ALA A 24 -33.86 -8.72 11.29
CA ALA A 24 -32.86 -7.79 11.76
C ALA A 24 -32.23 -7.08 10.56
N ASP A 25 -32.29 -5.76 10.58
CA ASP A 25 -31.44 -4.87 9.78
C ASP A 25 -30.02 -5.39 9.87
N THR A 26 -29.60 -6.13 8.84
CA THR A 26 -28.20 -6.44 8.65
C THR A 26 -27.59 -5.11 8.22
N PRO A 27 -26.70 -4.48 9.02
CA PRO A 27 -26.06 -3.27 8.59
C PRO A 27 -25.38 -3.57 7.25
N PRO A 28 -25.47 -2.68 6.25
CA PRO A 28 -24.85 -2.93 4.96
C PRO A 28 -23.40 -3.28 5.24
N THR A 29 -23.00 -4.49 4.84
CA THR A 29 -21.60 -4.87 4.81
C THR A 29 -20.91 -3.71 4.10
N ARG A 30 -20.10 -2.93 4.81
CA ARG A 30 -19.30 -1.86 4.18
C ARG A 30 -18.50 -2.59 3.12
N GLN A 31 -18.96 -2.51 1.88
CA GLN A 31 -18.20 -2.96 0.74
C GLN A 31 -16.91 -2.16 0.86
N THR A 32 -15.83 -2.86 1.20
CA THR A 32 -14.52 -2.22 1.22
C THR A 32 -14.33 -1.77 -0.22
N PRO A 33 -14.22 -0.46 -0.51
CA PRO A 33 -13.97 -0.02 -1.87
C PRO A 33 -12.78 -0.81 -2.38
N SER A 34 -12.92 -1.40 -3.56
CA SER A 34 -11.81 -2.02 -4.28
C SER A 34 -10.78 -0.92 -4.56
N GLY A 35 -9.85 -0.74 -3.63
CA GLY A 35 -8.77 0.24 -3.77
C GLY A 35 -7.82 -0.17 -4.89
N HIS A 36 -7.20 0.82 -5.51
CA HIS A 36 -6.20 0.64 -6.56
C HIS A 36 -4.87 0.27 -5.89
N PRO A 37 -4.38 -0.97 -6.05
CA PRO A 37 -3.14 -1.39 -5.43
C PRO A 37 -1.96 -0.68 -6.11
N LEU A 38 -1.00 -0.21 -5.31
CA LEU A 38 0.32 0.10 -5.83
C LEU A 38 1.05 -1.19 -6.20
N ARG A 39 1.91 -1.12 -7.21
CA ARG A 39 2.64 -2.25 -7.77
C ARG A 39 3.77 -2.69 -6.84
N HIS A 40 4.43 -1.75 -6.17
CA HIS A 40 5.65 -2.04 -5.41
C HIS A 40 5.46 -2.03 -3.89
N SER A 41 4.28 -1.67 -3.40
CA SER A 41 3.96 -1.64 -1.96
C SER A 41 2.58 -2.24 -1.68
N PRO A 42 2.29 -2.68 -0.44
CA PRO A 42 0.97 -3.17 -0.07
C PRO A 42 -0.05 -2.04 0.18
N LEU A 43 0.23 -0.81 -0.26
CA LEU A 43 -0.70 0.32 -0.18
C LEU A 43 -1.77 0.22 -1.28
N HIS A 44 -3.01 0.46 -0.89
CA HIS A 44 -4.14 0.61 -1.80
C HIS A 44 -4.68 2.03 -1.70
N LEU A 45 -4.84 2.68 -2.85
CA LEU A 45 -5.34 4.04 -2.98
C LEU A 45 -6.84 4.03 -3.32
N PRO A 46 -7.60 5.07 -2.97
CA PRO A 46 -8.98 5.20 -3.46
C PRO A 46 -9.03 5.36 -4.99
N HIS A 47 -8.01 5.97 -5.60
CA HIS A 47 -7.81 6.11 -7.04
C HIS A 47 -6.32 6.37 -7.36
N ASP A 48 -5.93 6.20 -8.62
CA ASP A 48 -4.57 6.41 -9.15
C ASP A 48 -4.32 7.82 -9.72
N ARG A 49 -5.32 8.70 -9.66
CA ARG A 49 -5.23 10.09 -10.17
C ARG A 49 -4.16 10.94 -9.47
N LEU A 50 -3.82 10.61 -8.22
CA LEU A 50 -2.72 11.23 -7.49
C LEU A 50 -1.45 10.40 -7.71
N ALA A 51 -0.43 11.02 -8.29
CA ALA A 51 0.83 10.37 -8.59
C ALA A 51 2.01 11.32 -8.40
N VAL A 52 3.14 10.77 -7.96
CA VAL A 52 4.43 11.46 -8.02
C VAL A 52 4.91 11.45 -9.47
N THR A 53 5.45 12.57 -9.93
CA THR A 53 5.88 12.75 -11.34
C THR A 53 7.33 13.20 -11.48
N SER A 54 7.96 13.59 -10.39
CA SER A 54 9.38 13.85 -10.31
C SER A 54 9.85 13.62 -8.88
N LEU A 55 11.12 13.26 -8.75
CA LEU A 55 11.82 13.04 -7.49
C LEU A 55 13.22 13.62 -7.63
N ASP A 56 13.60 14.48 -6.69
CA ASP A 56 14.95 15.01 -6.51
C ASP A 56 15.45 14.54 -5.14
N GLU A 57 16.45 13.66 -5.16
CA GLU A 57 17.09 13.12 -3.95
C GLU A 57 18.42 13.83 -3.71
N ARG A 58 18.73 14.04 -2.44
CA ARG A 58 20.01 14.58 -1.99
C ARG A 58 20.57 13.68 -0.91
N ASP A 59 21.59 12.92 -1.29
CA ASP A 59 22.33 12.07 -0.38
C ASP A 59 23.14 12.92 0.62
N GLY A 60 22.85 12.72 1.90
CA GLY A 60 23.71 13.10 3.01
C GLY A 60 24.47 11.89 3.56
N ASP A 61 25.46 12.12 4.42
CA ASP A 61 26.33 11.07 4.96
C ASP A 61 25.56 9.92 5.65
N HIS A 62 24.38 10.21 6.21
CA HIS A 62 23.58 9.27 6.99
C HIS A 62 22.07 9.30 6.68
N TYR A 63 21.66 10.07 5.68
CA TYR A 63 20.25 10.26 5.36
C TYR A 63 20.05 10.63 3.89
N VAL A 64 18.85 10.38 3.38
CA VAL A 64 18.42 10.84 2.07
C VAL A 64 17.32 11.86 2.28
N ALA A 65 17.64 13.12 1.98
CA ALA A 65 16.62 14.16 1.88
C ALA A 65 16.02 14.12 0.47
N PHE A 66 14.74 14.42 0.32
CA PHE A 66 14.13 14.46 -1.00
C PHE A 66 13.03 15.51 -1.11
N THR A 67 12.78 15.89 -2.36
CA THR A 67 11.56 16.60 -2.78
C THR A 67 10.93 15.88 -3.96
N ALA A 68 9.61 15.77 -3.99
CA ALA A 68 8.88 15.11 -5.06
C ALA A 68 7.65 15.92 -5.48
N THR A 69 7.38 16.00 -6.79
CA THR A 69 6.20 16.71 -7.28
C THR A 69 4.98 15.78 -7.30
N LEU A 70 3.95 16.13 -6.53
CA LEU A 70 2.66 15.46 -6.52
C LEU A 70 1.74 16.09 -7.56
N CYS A 71 1.17 15.27 -8.43
CA CYS A 71 0.22 15.67 -9.46
C CYS A 71 -1.14 15.02 -9.23
N LEU A 72 -2.22 15.76 -9.53
CA LEU A 72 -3.58 15.25 -9.70
C LEU A 72 -3.93 15.29 -11.19
N ASP A 73 -4.23 14.15 -11.80
CA ASP A 73 -4.48 14.01 -13.25
C ASP A 73 -3.37 14.66 -14.10
N GLY A 74 -2.11 14.44 -13.71
CA GLY A 74 -0.93 15.00 -14.38
C GLY A 74 -0.70 16.51 -14.16
N THR A 75 -1.53 17.17 -13.35
CA THR A 75 -1.38 18.58 -13.01
C THR A 75 -0.71 18.73 -11.63
N PRO A 76 0.39 19.49 -11.48
CA PRO A 76 1.04 19.70 -10.19
C PRO A 76 0.09 20.33 -9.16
N VAL A 77 -0.01 19.71 -7.99
CA VAL A 77 -0.87 20.16 -6.87
C VAL A 77 -0.09 20.42 -5.58
N GLY A 78 1.09 19.82 -5.43
CA GLY A 78 1.92 20.03 -4.26
C GLY A 78 3.31 19.42 -4.38
N GLU A 79 4.10 19.63 -3.34
CA GLU A 79 5.45 19.09 -3.19
C GLU A 79 5.49 18.24 -1.92
N ILE A 80 5.94 17.01 -2.06
CA ILE A 80 6.27 16.11 -0.97
C ILE A 80 7.73 16.39 -0.57
N ARG A 81 8.01 16.53 0.72
CA ARG A 81 9.35 16.81 1.21
C ARG A 81 9.69 15.97 2.44
N ASN A 82 10.92 15.46 2.46
CA ASN A 82 11.58 14.93 3.65
C ASN A 82 12.98 15.54 3.75
N GLU A 83 13.37 16.01 4.93
CA GLU A 83 14.67 16.67 5.14
C GLU A 83 15.81 15.68 5.45
N GLY A 84 15.48 14.40 5.65
CA GLY A 84 16.42 13.35 6.03
C GLY A 84 16.91 13.43 7.49
N ASP A 85 16.44 14.37 8.29
CA ASP A 85 16.79 14.51 9.71
C ASP A 85 16.00 13.58 10.65
N GLY A 86 15.25 12.63 10.06
CA GLY A 86 14.32 11.75 10.77
C GLY A 86 12.96 12.40 11.06
N ALA A 87 12.70 13.62 10.58
CA ALA A 87 11.36 14.18 10.58
C ALA A 87 10.45 13.45 9.59
N ALA A 88 9.15 13.51 9.89
CA ALA A 88 8.11 12.95 9.02
C ALA A 88 8.11 13.60 7.64
N THR A 89 7.79 12.79 6.63
CA THR A 89 7.49 13.26 5.26
C THR A 89 6.23 14.12 5.27
N ARG A 90 6.26 15.27 4.57
CA ARG A 90 5.16 16.24 4.57
C ARG A 90 4.78 16.67 3.17
N LEU A 91 3.50 17.01 2.99
CA LEU A 91 2.99 17.66 1.78
C LEU A 91 2.89 19.18 1.97
N ARG A 92 3.35 19.94 0.97
CA ARG A 92 3.06 21.37 0.81
C ARG A 92 2.22 21.57 -0.44
N CYS A 93 0.96 21.96 -0.29
CA CYS A 93 0.08 22.27 -1.41
C CYS A 93 0.47 23.60 -2.08
N HIS A 94 0.47 23.64 -3.42
CA HIS A 94 0.82 24.84 -4.19
C HIS A 94 -0.40 25.64 -4.67
N ASP A 95 -1.50 24.96 -4.98
CA ASP A 95 -2.74 25.58 -5.48
C ASP A 95 -3.95 25.11 -4.64
N PRO A 96 -4.29 25.84 -3.57
CA PRO A 96 -5.46 25.52 -2.73
C PRO A 96 -6.80 25.56 -3.47
N ALA A 97 -6.88 26.14 -4.67
CA ALA A 97 -8.11 26.09 -5.46
C ALA A 97 -8.31 24.75 -6.17
N ARG A 98 -7.24 23.96 -6.32
CA ARG A 98 -7.27 22.63 -6.97
C ARG A 98 -7.16 21.49 -5.99
N PHE A 99 -6.33 21.64 -4.97
CA PHE A 99 -6.07 20.61 -3.99
C PHE A 99 -5.65 21.22 -2.67
N THR A 100 -6.32 20.81 -1.61
CA THR A 100 -6.12 21.32 -0.25
C THR A 100 -5.63 20.21 0.68
N GLU A 101 -5.14 20.60 1.85
CA GLU A 101 -4.84 19.66 2.94
C GLU A 101 -6.06 18.81 3.33
N ARG A 102 -7.28 19.37 3.20
CA ARG A 102 -8.52 18.63 3.44
C ARG A 102 -8.70 17.52 2.41
N ASP A 103 -8.43 17.81 1.13
CA ASP A 103 -8.53 16.81 0.06
C ASP A 103 -7.52 15.68 0.28
N MET A 104 -6.28 16.02 0.70
CA MET A 104 -5.28 15.02 1.08
C MET A 104 -5.75 14.17 2.26
N HIS A 105 -6.29 14.78 3.31
CA HIS A 105 -6.81 14.05 4.46
C HIS A 105 -7.98 13.12 4.08
N GLU A 106 -8.89 13.56 3.21
CA GLU A 106 -9.98 12.72 2.69
C GLU A 106 -9.44 11.55 1.85
N PHE A 107 -8.42 11.79 1.02
CA PHE A 107 -7.72 10.75 0.25
C PHE A 107 -7.04 9.70 1.16
N VAL A 108 -6.28 10.15 2.16
CA VAL A 108 -5.59 9.27 3.13
C VAL A 108 -6.58 8.42 3.93
N ARG A 109 -7.70 9.00 4.35
CA ARG A 109 -8.75 8.28 5.10
C ARG A 109 -9.25 7.04 4.36
N ASP A 110 -9.26 7.08 3.03
CA ASP A 110 -9.77 6.01 2.20
C ASP A 110 -8.65 5.05 1.72
N CYS A 111 -7.38 5.41 1.96
CA CYS A 111 -6.22 4.56 1.70
C CYS A 111 -6.11 3.38 2.68
N ARG A 112 -5.57 2.25 2.23
CA ARG A 112 -5.31 1.08 3.08
C ARG A 112 -3.91 0.54 2.89
N TYR A 113 -3.11 0.56 3.96
CA TYR A 113 -1.82 -0.11 4.01
C TYR A 113 -2.00 -1.49 4.65
N ARG A 114 -1.69 -2.56 3.91
CA ARG A 114 -1.92 -3.95 4.37
C ARG A 114 -3.36 -4.17 4.88
N ARG A 115 -4.34 -3.58 4.16
CA ARG A 115 -5.78 -3.64 4.44
C ARG A 115 -6.23 -2.89 5.71
N GLN A 116 -5.37 -2.11 6.34
CA GLN A 116 -5.69 -1.30 7.52
C GLN A 116 -5.67 0.20 7.17
N PRO A 117 -6.46 1.05 7.88
CA PRO A 117 -6.29 2.50 7.78
C PRO A 117 -4.83 2.90 8.02
N THR A 118 -4.39 3.95 7.35
CA THR A 118 -3.00 4.41 7.38
C THR A 118 -2.97 5.93 7.54
N ASP A 119 -1.78 6.48 7.72
CA ASP A 119 -1.55 7.91 7.89
C ASP A 119 -0.99 8.55 6.62
N GLU A 120 -0.93 9.89 6.64
CA GLU A 120 -0.48 10.67 5.49
C GLU A 120 0.99 10.39 5.16
N GLU A 121 1.85 10.33 6.18
CA GLU A 121 3.28 10.05 6.01
C GLU A 121 3.51 8.73 5.26
N THR A 122 2.85 7.64 5.70
CA THR A 122 2.92 6.35 5.02
C THR A 122 2.46 6.46 3.56
N VAL A 123 1.36 7.15 3.29
CA VAL A 123 0.86 7.33 1.91
C VAL A 123 1.88 8.07 1.05
N LEU A 124 2.42 9.19 1.55
CA LEU A 124 3.41 9.99 0.84
C LEU A 124 4.69 9.20 0.55
N ASP A 125 5.24 8.51 1.55
CA ASP A 125 6.44 7.69 1.41
C ASP A 125 6.25 6.59 0.37
N ARG A 126 5.07 5.94 0.32
CA ARG A 126 4.81 4.90 -0.69
C ARG A 126 4.59 5.44 -2.08
N LEU A 127 3.98 6.62 -2.24
CA LEU A 127 3.87 7.25 -3.56
C LEU A 127 5.26 7.62 -4.11
N VAL A 128 6.17 8.10 -3.24
CA VAL A 128 7.55 8.39 -3.61
C VAL A 128 8.32 7.11 -3.95
N ALA A 129 8.25 6.09 -3.08
CA ALA A 129 8.91 4.81 -3.32
C ALA A 129 8.40 4.10 -4.59
N GLU A 130 7.11 4.20 -4.90
CA GLU A 130 6.54 3.68 -6.13
C GLU A 130 7.19 4.34 -7.36
N TYR A 131 7.24 5.68 -7.39
CA TYR A 131 7.86 6.43 -8.48
C TYR A 131 9.36 6.14 -8.63
N ASP A 132 10.11 6.09 -7.52
CA ASP A 132 11.54 5.77 -7.55
C ASP A 132 11.79 4.38 -8.12
N LEU A 133 11.04 3.38 -7.66
CA LEU A 133 11.16 2.00 -8.14
C LEU A 133 10.79 1.87 -9.61
N ASP A 134 9.70 2.48 -10.06
CA ASP A 134 9.31 2.48 -11.48
C ASP A 134 10.38 3.16 -12.34
N THR A 135 10.92 4.31 -11.89
CA THR A 135 11.98 5.04 -12.60
C THR A 135 13.24 4.18 -12.72
N ARG A 136 13.68 3.55 -11.62
CA ARG A 136 14.86 2.67 -11.63
C ARG A 136 14.65 1.45 -12.52
N LEU A 137 13.48 0.80 -12.44
CA LEU A 137 13.14 -0.34 -13.30
C LEU A 137 13.16 0.03 -14.78
N ALA A 138 12.69 1.24 -15.14
CA ALA A 138 12.70 1.72 -16.51
C ALA A 138 14.12 1.95 -17.08
N THR A 139 15.14 2.08 -16.21
CA THR A 139 16.55 2.26 -16.62
C THR A 139 17.33 0.95 -16.76
N LEU A 140 16.75 -0.19 -16.40
CA LEU A 140 17.43 -1.47 -16.47
C LEU A 140 17.78 -1.85 -17.92
N THR A 141 18.96 -2.43 -18.09
CA THR A 141 19.37 -3.04 -19.36
C THR A 141 18.73 -4.42 -19.52
N PRO A 142 18.62 -4.97 -20.75
CA PRO A 142 18.01 -6.28 -20.99
C PRO A 142 18.65 -7.45 -20.23
N ASN A 143 19.93 -7.32 -19.84
CA ASN A 143 20.70 -8.34 -19.12
C ASN A 143 20.81 -8.04 -17.63
N SER A 144 19.93 -7.17 -17.11
CA SER A 144 19.94 -6.77 -15.71
C SER A 144 18.58 -6.92 -15.07
N THR A 145 18.60 -7.05 -13.76
CA THR A 145 17.42 -7.14 -12.91
C THR A 145 17.68 -6.37 -11.63
N MET A 146 16.62 -5.90 -10.98
CA MET A 146 16.73 -5.19 -9.71
C MET A 146 16.48 -6.14 -8.54
N ALA A 147 17.31 -6.04 -7.51
CA ALA A 147 17.04 -6.59 -6.19
C ALA A 147 16.81 -5.45 -5.20
N ARG A 148 15.91 -5.65 -4.24
CA ARG A 148 15.62 -4.69 -3.18
C ARG A 148 15.58 -5.36 -1.81
N THR A 149 15.95 -4.63 -0.77
CA THR A 149 15.78 -5.09 0.60
C THR A 149 14.34 -4.98 1.05
N VAL A 150 13.93 -5.91 1.91
CA VAL A 150 12.60 -5.90 2.52
C VAL A 150 12.62 -6.22 4.01
N ASP A 151 11.62 -5.75 4.73
CA ASP A 151 11.40 -6.02 6.15
C ASP A 151 10.82 -7.43 6.36
N ILE A 152 10.46 -7.73 7.62
CA ILE A 152 9.89 -9.04 7.97
C ILE A 152 8.59 -9.35 7.23
N ASP A 153 7.81 -8.31 6.96
CA ASP A 153 6.51 -8.37 6.31
C ASP A 153 6.62 -8.32 4.79
N GLY A 154 7.83 -8.15 4.25
CA GLY A 154 8.12 -8.15 2.82
C GLY A 154 7.98 -6.78 2.15
N ASP A 155 7.99 -5.70 2.94
CA ASP A 155 7.89 -4.33 2.47
C ASP A 155 9.27 -3.67 2.27
N TYR A 156 9.38 -2.77 1.30
CA TYR A 156 10.64 -2.19 0.85
C TYR A 156 11.37 -1.41 1.96
N CYS A 157 12.68 -1.63 2.08
CA CYS A 157 13.54 -1.08 3.14
C CYS A 157 14.61 -0.08 2.67
N GLY A 158 14.56 0.39 1.42
CA GLY A 158 15.41 1.48 0.94
C GLY A 158 16.71 1.07 0.24
N ASP A 159 17.18 -0.18 0.36
CA ASP A 159 18.40 -0.60 -0.35
C ASP A 159 18.07 -1.33 -1.65
N ILE A 160 18.79 -0.98 -2.71
CA ILE A 160 18.63 -1.54 -4.05
C ILE A 160 19.98 -1.97 -4.60
N VAL A 161 20.01 -3.11 -5.30
CA VAL A 161 21.16 -3.58 -6.07
C VAL A 161 20.71 -3.96 -7.47
N THR A 162 21.39 -3.43 -8.48
CA THR A 162 21.25 -3.92 -9.86
C THR A 162 22.13 -5.14 -10.04
N VAL A 163 21.53 -6.23 -10.50
CA VAL A 163 22.21 -7.51 -10.76
C VAL A 163 22.31 -7.68 -12.26
N GLU A 164 23.53 -7.74 -12.77
CA GLU A 164 23.84 -8.02 -14.17
C GLU A 164 24.16 -9.51 -14.36
N THR A 165 23.62 -10.12 -15.41
CA THR A 165 23.89 -11.52 -15.76
C THR A 165 23.64 -11.74 -17.26
N ASP A 166 24.48 -12.57 -17.88
CA ASP A 166 24.29 -12.97 -19.28
C ASP A 166 23.10 -13.93 -19.47
N ASP A 167 22.58 -14.47 -18.38
CA ASP A 167 21.44 -15.38 -18.35
C ASP A 167 20.56 -15.06 -17.14
N LEU A 168 19.48 -14.31 -17.39
CA LEU A 168 18.49 -13.96 -16.37
C LEU A 168 17.59 -15.16 -16.00
N ASP A 169 17.37 -16.10 -16.91
CA ASP A 169 16.53 -17.28 -16.68
C ASP A 169 17.20 -18.25 -15.71
N ARG A 170 18.54 -18.21 -15.64
CA ARG A 170 19.30 -18.88 -14.59
C ARG A 170 18.85 -18.45 -13.19
N LEU A 171 18.38 -17.21 -12.99
CA LEU A 171 17.88 -16.73 -11.69
C LEU A 171 16.54 -17.36 -11.28
N ASP A 172 15.86 -18.07 -12.19
CA ASP A 172 14.68 -18.87 -11.86
C ASP A 172 15.05 -20.32 -11.46
N GLN A 173 16.30 -20.73 -11.69
CA GLN A 173 16.80 -22.04 -11.28
C GLN A 173 17.33 -22.03 -9.84
N PRO A 174 17.21 -23.13 -9.08
CA PRO A 174 17.69 -23.21 -7.69
C PRO A 174 19.17 -22.82 -7.53
N THR A 175 20.05 -23.25 -8.43
CA THR A 175 21.49 -22.94 -8.36
C THR A 175 21.77 -21.47 -8.62
N GLY A 176 21.07 -20.84 -9.57
CA GLY A 176 21.20 -19.41 -9.82
C GLY A 176 20.68 -18.58 -8.65
N ARG A 177 19.54 -18.97 -8.06
CA ARG A 177 19.01 -18.33 -6.84
C ARG A 177 19.96 -18.45 -5.64
N ALA A 178 20.61 -19.60 -5.46
CA ALA A 178 21.62 -19.77 -4.42
C ALA A 178 22.83 -18.85 -4.63
N GLY A 179 23.33 -18.76 -5.88
CA GLY A 179 24.41 -17.83 -6.23
C GLY A 179 24.03 -16.37 -5.98
N LEU A 180 22.81 -15.98 -6.37
CA LEU A 180 22.26 -14.65 -6.11
C LEU A 180 22.17 -14.36 -4.60
N ALA A 181 21.69 -15.30 -3.79
CA ALA A 181 21.61 -15.14 -2.35
C ALA A 181 22.99 -14.93 -1.70
N ILE A 182 24.03 -15.64 -2.19
CA ILE A 182 25.41 -15.44 -1.75
C ILE A 182 25.89 -14.03 -2.12
N TYR A 183 25.66 -13.61 -3.36
CA TYR A 183 26.03 -12.27 -3.82
C TYR A 183 25.36 -11.17 -2.99
N LEU A 184 24.04 -11.22 -2.83
CA LEU A 184 23.28 -10.21 -2.08
C LEU A 184 23.62 -10.20 -0.58
N ALA A 185 24.09 -11.31 -0.01
CA ALA A 185 24.57 -11.35 1.37
C ALA A 185 25.87 -10.54 1.60
N THR A 186 26.55 -10.12 0.52
CA THR A 186 27.75 -9.25 0.60
C THR A 186 27.42 -7.76 0.52
N ALA A 187 26.20 -7.40 0.13
CA ALA A 187 25.78 -6.01 0.03
C ALA A 187 25.55 -5.42 1.43
N THR A 188 25.92 -4.15 1.60
CA THR A 188 25.54 -3.38 2.79
C THR A 188 24.04 -3.15 2.76
N THR A 189 23.37 -3.39 3.88
CA THR A 189 21.91 -3.21 4.00
C THR A 189 21.55 -2.40 5.23
N SER A 190 20.43 -1.71 5.15
CA SER A 190 19.83 -1.01 6.26
C SER A 190 19.45 -1.95 7.42
N PRO A 191 19.46 -1.50 8.68
CA PRO A 191 19.16 -2.34 9.85
C PRO A 191 17.76 -2.98 9.87
N CYS A 192 16.81 -2.42 9.12
CA CYS A 192 15.46 -2.95 8.96
C CYS A 192 15.37 -4.12 7.97
N CYS A 193 16.40 -4.36 7.14
CA CYS A 193 16.43 -5.45 6.18
C CYS A 193 16.32 -6.82 6.88
N ARG A 194 15.38 -7.64 6.40
CA ARG A 194 15.19 -9.04 6.82
C ARG A 194 15.31 -10.01 5.65
N GLY A 195 15.43 -9.51 4.43
CA GLY A 195 15.66 -10.31 3.25
C GLY A 195 15.71 -9.47 1.99
N TRP A 196 15.83 -10.17 0.87
CA TRP A 196 15.87 -9.57 -0.45
C TRP A 196 14.70 -10.06 -1.29
N GLN A 197 14.22 -9.18 -2.16
CA GLN A 197 13.36 -9.52 -3.29
C GLN A 197 14.08 -9.18 -4.59
N ILE A 198 13.75 -9.91 -5.66
CA ILE A 198 14.22 -9.66 -7.02
C ILE A 198 13.03 -9.42 -7.94
N TRP A 199 13.16 -8.47 -8.85
CA TRP A 199 12.15 -8.16 -9.86
C TRP A 199 12.25 -9.11 -11.04
N ARG A 200 11.28 -10.01 -11.21
CA ARG A 200 11.21 -10.92 -12.37
C ARG A 200 9.79 -11.01 -12.85
N HIS A 201 9.60 -11.13 -14.17
CA HIS A 201 8.29 -11.31 -14.78
C HIS A 201 7.23 -10.34 -14.25
N ASP A 202 7.61 -9.06 -14.13
CA ASP A 202 6.71 -7.99 -13.71
C ASP A 202 6.23 -8.10 -12.25
N THR A 203 6.95 -8.85 -11.40
CA THR A 203 6.62 -9.01 -9.98
C THR A 203 7.86 -9.21 -9.10
N TRP A 204 7.68 -8.96 -7.79
CA TRP A 204 8.72 -9.14 -6.79
C TRP A 204 8.72 -10.58 -6.25
N HIS A 205 9.84 -11.27 -6.38
CA HIS A 205 10.04 -12.61 -5.84
C HIS A 205 11.01 -12.59 -4.66
N ARG A 206 10.66 -13.24 -3.55
CA ARG A 206 11.62 -13.41 -2.44
C ARG A 206 12.82 -14.24 -2.88
N VAL A 207 14.01 -13.77 -2.50
CA VAL A 207 15.25 -14.55 -2.56
C VAL A 207 15.33 -15.34 -1.24
N ALA A 208 15.42 -16.67 -1.34
CA ALA A 208 15.51 -17.52 -0.15
C ALA A 208 16.79 -17.18 0.64
N PRO A 209 16.71 -17.06 1.98
CA PRO A 209 17.91 -16.86 2.78
C PRO A 209 18.82 -18.08 2.66
N LEU A 210 20.13 -17.88 2.79
CA LEU A 210 21.07 -18.99 2.92
C LEU A 210 20.74 -19.74 4.21
N ILE A 211 20.28 -20.99 4.09
CA ILE A 211 20.23 -21.91 5.21
C ILE A 211 21.69 -22.16 5.60
N ARG A 212 22.09 -21.61 6.75
CA ARG A 212 23.41 -21.88 7.34
C ARG A 212 23.39 -23.18 8.12
#